data_AF-A0A1J4W2E0-F1
#
_entry.id   AF-A0A1J4W2E0-F1
#
_cell.length_a   1.000
_cell.length_b   1.000
_cell.length_c   1.000
_cell.angle_alpha   90.00
_cell.angle_beta   90.00
_cell.angle_gamma   90.00
#
_symmetry.space_group_name_H-M   'P 1'
#
loop_
_entity.id
_entity.type
_entity.pdbx_description
1 polymer ?
#
loop_
_entity_poly.entity_id
_entity_poly.type
_entity_poly.pdbx_seq_one_letter_code
_entity_poly.pdbx_strand_id
1 'polypeptide(L)'
;MKKRVLFIALGMLIAVFTTSNIYAQPFGFSGSFDFLTEGVWRNLQIILMFILGGDEIFTGELLFIKFLIFLLTLVILISALKKVPTIGENERVNRVIALLIALIAARYLTTEAMINLIWLPYGALGVLLSSLLPLIIYFFFIESLGSSFLRKVGWVAFGFIYLGLAYSRWSDFAIGGQWWQNLAMMYIGITIVSVIILIFERKINRMLIVSAIKKGDETQRILLRNDLQKDLDAINRALANPGLSSKEAGKLQDEKKRIQQAISRLN
;
A
#
# COMPACT_ATOMS: atom_id res chain seq x y z
N MET A 1 -14.54 38.57 -13.82
CA MET A 1 -15.01 38.24 -12.45
C MET A 1 -14.01 37.43 -11.62
N LYS A 2 -13.46 36.29 -12.08
CA LYS A 2 -12.56 35.42 -11.27
C LYS A 2 -11.39 36.15 -10.59
N LYS A 3 -10.74 37.10 -11.29
CA LYS A 3 -9.63 37.89 -10.71
C LYS A 3 -10.06 38.81 -9.56
N ARG A 4 -11.28 39.36 -9.59
CA ARG A 4 -11.80 40.25 -8.53
C ARG A 4 -12.14 39.47 -7.25
N VAL A 5 -12.72 38.27 -7.40
CA VAL A 5 -13.01 37.38 -6.26
C VAL A 5 -11.71 36.92 -5.59
N LEU A 6 -10.68 36.58 -6.37
CA LEU A 6 -9.36 36.23 -5.83
C LEU A 6 -8.73 37.40 -5.06
N PHE A 7 -8.85 38.62 -5.58
CA PHE A 7 -8.28 39.82 -4.93
C PHE A 7 -8.98 40.15 -3.62
N ILE A 8 -10.31 39.98 -3.55
CA ILE A 8 -11.09 40.18 -2.32
C ILE A 8 -10.76 39.11 -1.28
N ALA A 9 -10.66 37.85 -1.70
CA ALA A 9 -10.27 36.75 -0.80
C ALA A 9 -8.85 36.95 -0.26
N LEU A 10 -7.91 37.37 -1.10
CA LEU A 10 -6.53 37.67 -0.69
C LEU A 10 -6.47 38.88 0.26
N GLY A 11 -7.26 39.93 -0.02
CA GLY A 11 -7.37 41.10 0.83
C GLY A 11 -7.96 40.79 2.21
N MET A 12 -8.99 39.94 2.27
CA MET A 12 -9.54 39.45 3.54
C MET A 12 -8.50 38.63 4.32
N LEU A 13 -7.74 37.77 3.62
CA LEU A 13 -6.71 36.95 4.25
C LEU A 13 -5.57 37.83 4.81
N ILE A 14 -5.12 38.83 4.06
CA ILE A 14 -4.13 39.82 4.52
C ILE A 14 -4.67 40.62 5.71
N ALA A 15 -5.93 41.06 5.67
CA ALA A 15 -6.55 41.81 6.78
C ALA A 15 -6.64 40.99 8.08
N VAL A 16 -6.95 39.70 7.98
CA VAL A 16 -6.91 38.77 9.13
C VAL A 16 -5.48 38.59 9.66
N PHE A 17 -4.49 38.54 8.77
CA PHE A 17 -3.07 38.49 9.14
C PHE A 17 -2.60 39.79 9.81
N THR A 18 -3.01 40.97 9.34
CA THR A 18 -2.55 42.22 9.94
C THR A 18 -3.24 42.51 11.27
N THR A 19 -4.52 42.19 11.41
CA THR A 19 -5.26 42.40 12.66
C THR A 19 -4.80 41.50 13.82
N SER A 20 -4.29 40.31 13.53
CA SER A 20 -3.68 39.43 14.55
C SER A 20 -2.31 39.91 15.03
N ASN A 21 -1.59 40.71 14.25
CA ASN A 21 -0.27 41.26 14.61
C ASN A 21 -0.33 42.58 15.40
N ILE A 22 -1.51 43.20 15.55
CA ILE A 22 -1.67 44.49 16.26
C ILE A 22 -1.70 44.29 17.79
N TYR A 23 -1.90 43.07 18.28
CA TYR A 23 -1.79 42.74 19.70
C TYR A 23 -0.34 42.32 20.03
N ALA A 24 0.50 43.30 20.38
CA ALA A 24 1.86 43.09 20.87
C ALA A 24 1.87 42.46 22.28
N GLN A 25 1.51 41.17 22.37
CA GLN A 25 1.90 40.32 23.49
C GLN A 25 3.16 39.55 23.14
N PRO A 26 4.05 39.23 24.11
CA PRO A 26 5.32 38.53 23.89
C PRO A 26 5.10 37.03 23.62
N PHE A 27 4.17 36.69 22.75
CA PHE A 27 3.98 35.34 22.24
C PHE A 27 4.93 35.16 21.06
N GLY A 28 5.84 34.18 21.15
CA GLY A 28 6.75 33.83 20.06
C GLY A 28 5.99 33.46 18.78
N PHE A 29 6.70 33.43 17.65
CA PHE A 29 6.14 33.12 16.32
C PHE A 29 5.27 31.84 16.29
N SER A 30 5.55 30.86 17.15
CA SER A 30 4.70 29.67 17.34
C SER A 30 3.29 30.01 17.84
N GLY A 31 3.15 30.90 18.83
CA GLY A 31 1.84 31.29 19.37
C GLY A 31 0.97 32.10 18.40
N SER A 32 1.58 32.90 17.53
CA SER A 32 0.85 33.59 16.45
C SER A 32 0.30 32.63 15.41
N PHE A 33 1.03 31.55 15.10
CA PHE A 33 0.58 30.52 14.17
C PHE A 33 -0.56 29.67 14.75
N ASP A 34 -0.44 29.29 16.03
CA ASP A 34 -1.49 28.55 16.73
C ASP A 34 -2.80 29.37 16.80
N PHE A 35 -2.71 30.66 17.13
CA PHE A 35 -3.88 31.54 17.16
C PHE A 35 -4.56 31.69 15.78
N LEU A 36 -3.76 31.82 14.71
CA LEU A 36 -4.30 31.90 13.35
C LEU A 36 -4.95 30.59 12.91
N THR A 37 -4.30 29.46 13.17
CA THR A 37 -4.84 28.15 12.80
C THR A 37 -6.10 27.81 13.57
N GLU A 38 -6.13 28.07 14.89
CA GLU A 38 -7.32 27.92 15.72
C GLU A 38 -8.46 28.85 15.29
N GLY A 39 -8.16 30.11 14.97
CA GLY A 39 -9.14 31.08 14.50
C GLY A 39 -9.77 30.67 13.17
N VAL A 40 -8.96 30.28 12.19
CA VAL A 40 -9.44 29.79 10.89
C VAL A 40 -10.21 28.49 11.07
N TRP A 41 -9.69 27.56 11.88
CA TRP A 41 -10.33 26.28 12.16
C TRP A 41 -11.70 26.46 12.82
N ARG A 42 -11.84 27.35 13.80
CA ARG A 42 -13.11 27.65 14.47
C ARG A 42 -14.16 28.21 13.51
N ASN A 43 -13.76 29.13 12.63
CA ASN A 43 -14.68 29.70 11.64
C ASN A 43 -15.08 28.66 10.58
N LEU A 44 -14.13 27.87 10.10
CA LEU A 44 -14.41 26.76 9.20
C LEU A 44 -15.33 25.73 9.84
N GLN A 45 -15.11 25.40 11.11
CA GLN A 45 -15.93 24.47 11.87
C GLN A 45 -17.39 24.94 11.93
N ILE A 46 -17.66 26.22 12.20
CA ILE A 46 -19.02 26.77 12.22
C ILE A 46 -19.69 26.62 10.85
N ILE A 47 -18.99 26.98 9.77
CA ILE A 47 -19.51 26.87 8.41
C ILE A 47 -19.76 25.40 8.05
N LEU A 48 -18.82 24.52 8.37
CA LEU A 48 -18.92 23.09 8.10
C LEU A 48 -20.04 22.42 8.91
N MET A 49 -20.24 22.80 10.18
CA MET A 49 -21.35 22.30 10.99
C MET A 49 -22.70 22.68 10.38
N PHE A 50 -22.83 23.92 9.89
CA PHE A 50 -24.05 24.37 9.23
C PHE A 50 -24.33 23.64 7.91
N ILE A 51 -23.28 23.44 7.10
CA ILE A 51 -23.37 22.84 5.77
C ILE A 51 -23.58 21.32 5.86
N LEU A 52 -22.76 20.63 6.66
CA LEU A 52 -22.72 19.16 6.76
C LEU A 52 -23.65 18.58 7.83
N GLY A 53 -24.40 19.42 8.56
CA GLY A 53 -25.33 18.96 9.58
C GLY A 53 -24.62 18.40 10.81
N GLY A 54 -24.39 19.28 11.79
CA GLY A 54 -23.88 18.93 13.11
C GLY A 54 -24.83 19.34 14.23
N ASP A 55 -25.27 18.37 15.03
CA ASP A 55 -25.85 18.55 16.36
C ASP A 55 -24.79 19.05 17.37
N GLU A 56 -25.23 19.55 18.53
CA GLU A 56 -24.38 20.27 19.50
C GLU A 56 -23.23 19.42 20.13
N ILE A 57 -23.17 18.11 19.87
CA ILE A 57 -22.22 17.17 20.50
C ILE A 57 -21.17 16.65 19.50
N PHE A 58 -20.91 17.35 18.40
CA PHE A 58 -19.88 16.90 17.45
C PHE A 58 -18.47 17.32 17.88
N THR A 59 -17.61 16.32 18.10
CA THR A 59 -16.17 16.52 18.22
C THR A 59 -15.60 17.01 16.89
N GLY A 60 -14.54 17.84 16.93
CA GLY A 60 -13.88 18.34 15.72
C GLY A 60 -13.39 17.22 14.79
N GLU A 61 -13.06 16.05 15.37
CA GLU A 61 -12.68 14.85 14.63
C GLU A 61 -13.81 14.33 13.72
N LEU A 62 -15.04 14.22 14.24
CA LEU A 62 -16.15 13.67 13.46
C LEU A 62 -16.54 14.61 12.32
N LEU A 63 -16.51 15.93 12.56
CA LEU A 63 -16.72 16.93 11.51
C LEU A 63 -15.65 16.83 10.42
N PHE A 64 -14.39 16.64 10.80
CA PHE A 64 -13.30 16.43 9.86
C PHE A 64 -13.52 15.18 9.00
N ILE A 65 -13.95 14.07 9.61
CA ILE A 65 -14.26 12.84 8.88
C ILE A 65 -15.44 13.07 7.92
N LYS A 66 -16.53 13.72 8.33
CA LYS A 66 -17.66 14.07 7.43
C LYS A 66 -17.20 14.90 6.25
N PHE A 67 -16.32 15.88 6.49
CA PHE A 67 -15.76 16.71 5.44
C PHE A 67 -14.89 15.90 4.46
N LEU A 68 -14.10 14.94 4.95
CA LEU A 68 -13.33 14.05 4.11
C LEU A 68 -14.22 13.17 3.22
N ILE A 69 -15.30 12.61 3.79
CA ILE A 69 -16.29 11.83 3.02
C ILE A 69 -16.94 12.70 1.95
N PHE A 70 -17.36 13.92 2.32
CA PHE A 70 -17.93 14.89 1.37
C PHE A 70 -17.00 15.10 0.17
N LEU A 71 -15.70 15.35 0.41
CA LEU A 71 -14.71 15.53 -0.66
C LEU A 71 -14.56 14.27 -1.52
N LEU A 72 -14.48 13.09 -0.90
CA LEU A 72 -14.32 11.83 -1.60
C LEU A 72 -15.54 11.52 -2.48
N THR A 73 -16.74 11.65 -1.93
CA THR A 73 -18.01 11.49 -2.66
C THR A 73 -18.12 12.50 -3.81
N LEU A 74 -17.71 13.76 -3.58
CA LEU A 74 -17.71 14.79 -4.61
C LEU A 74 -16.79 14.41 -5.79
N VAL A 75 -15.57 13.95 -5.52
CA VAL A 75 -14.61 13.54 -6.56
C VAL A 75 -15.12 12.34 -7.35
N ILE A 76 -15.68 11.34 -6.67
CA ILE A 76 -16.26 10.16 -7.31
C ILE A 76 -17.45 10.56 -8.20
N LEU A 77 -18.36 11.39 -7.70
CA LEU A 77 -19.54 11.83 -8.45
C LEU A 77 -19.17 12.68 -9.67
N ILE A 78 -18.22 13.61 -9.54
CA ILE A 78 -17.72 14.38 -10.69
C ILE A 78 -17.13 13.43 -11.75
N SER A 79 -16.41 12.39 -11.33
CA SER A 79 -15.79 11.42 -12.24
C SER A 79 -16.83 10.50 -12.90
N ALA A 80 -17.87 10.11 -12.15
CA ALA A 80 -18.95 9.27 -12.65
C ALA A 80 -19.86 10.02 -13.63
N LEU A 81 -20.28 11.26 -13.29
CA LEU A 81 -21.17 12.06 -14.15
C LEU A 81 -20.54 12.42 -15.50
N LYS A 82 -19.20 12.52 -15.58
CA LYS A 82 -18.48 12.70 -16.85
C LYS A 82 -18.67 11.54 -17.83
N LYS A 83 -19.02 10.35 -17.36
CA LYS A 83 -19.23 9.16 -18.20
C LYS A 83 -20.67 9.02 -18.71
N VAL A 84 -21.61 9.86 -18.25
CA VAL A 84 -23.02 9.79 -18.62
C VAL A 84 -23.29 10.68 -19.85
N PRO A 85 -23.66 10.12 -21.02
CA PRO A 85 -23.70 10.84 -22.29
C PRO A 85 -24.74 11.99 -22.37
N THR A 86 -25.78 11.98 -21.53
CA THR A 86 -26.83 13.03 -21.51
C THR A 86 -26.57 14.16 -20.53
N ILE A 87 -25.80 13.89 -19.47
CA ILE A 87 -25.48 14.86 -18.42
C ILE A 87 -24.09 15.47 -18.68
N GLY A 88 -23.18 14.69 -19.27
CA GLY A 88 -21.79 15.05 -19.59
C GLY A 88 -21.57 16.36 -20.36
N GLU A 89 -22.52 16.78 -21.20
CA GLU A 89 -22.34 17.90 -22.14
C GLU A 89 -22.19 19.27 -21.45
N ASN A 90 -22.79 19.46 -20.28
CA ASN A 90 -22.68 20.71 -19.53
C ASN A 90 -21.90 20.51 -18.22
N GLU A 91 -20.58 20.70 -18.27
CA GLU A 91 -19.70 20.51 -17.12
C GLU A 91 -20.12 21.32 -15.87
N ARG A 92 -20.74 22.49 -16.05
CA ARG A 92 -21.17 23.33 -14.91
C ARG A 92 -22.33 22.68 -14.18
N VAL A 93 -23.31 22.20 -14.93
CA VAL A 93 -24.46 21.46 -14.38
C VAL A 93 -23.97 20.22 -13.64
N ASN A 94 -23.01 19.49 -14.20
CA ASN A 94 -22.46 18.28 -13.57
C ASN A 94 -21.80 18.54 -12.23
N ARG A 95 -21.03 19.63 -12.14
CA ARG A 95 -20.39 20.03 -10.88
C ARG A 95 -21.42 20.45 -9.84
N VAL A 96 -22.48 21.16 -10.24
CA VAL A 96 -23.57 21.55 -9.32
C VAL A 96 -24.33 20.32 -8.83
N ILE A 97 -24.68 19.39 -9.72
CA ILE A 97 -25.35 18.13 -9.36
C ILE A 97 -24.47 17.31 -8.41
N ALA A 98 -23.19 17.11 -8.76
CA ALA A 98 -22.25 16.39 -7.89
C ALA A 98 -22.12 17.05 -6.51
N LEU A 99 -22.05 18.38 -6.47
CA LEU A 99 -21.97 19.14 -5.22
C LEU A 99 -23.21 18.95 -4.34
N LEU A 100 -24.41 19.06 -4.93
CA LEU A 100 -25.67 18.87 -4.20
C LEU A 100 -25.80 17.45 -3.67
N ILE A 101 -25.50 16.44 -4.49
CA ILE A 101 -25.59 15.03 -4.07
C ILE A 101 -24.54 14.73 -3.00
N ALA A 102 -23.29 15.18 -3.16
CA ALA A 102 -22.24 15.00 -2.15
C ALA A 102 -22.61 15.69 -0.82
N LEU A 103 -23.19 16.89 -0.90
CA LEU A 103 -23.65 17.64 0.27
C LEU A 103 -24.77 16.89 1.01
N ILE A 104 -25.78 16.42 0.27
CA ILE A 104 -26.89 15.62 0.83
C ILE A 104 -26.33 14.34 1.46
N ALA A 105 -25.46 13.62 0.74
CA ALA A 105 -24.85 12.38 1.22
C ALA A 105 -24.09 12.60 2.54
N ALA A 106 -23.25 13.64 2.63
CA ALA A 106 -22.51 13.96 3.85
C ALA A 106 -23.42 14.44 4.99
N ARG A 107 -24.49 15.18 4.68
CA ARG A 107 -25.44 15.71 5.67
C ARG A 107 -26.26 14.62 6.34
N TYR A 108 -26.75 13.66 5.56
CA TYR A 108 -27.58 12.57 6.06
C TYR A 108 -26.78 11.36 6.56
N LEU A 109 -25.45 11.43 6.54
CA LEU A 109 -24.61 10.37 7.09
C LEU A 109 -24.64 10.43 8.63
N THR A 110 -25.27 9.42 9.22
CA THR A 110 -25.34 9.28 10.68
C THR A 110 -23.97 8.92 11.26
N THR A 111 -23.73 9.28 12.52
CA THR A 111 -22.50 8.92 13.24
C THR A 111 -22.26 7.41 13.22
N GLU A 112 -23.32 6.63 13.44
CA GLU A 112 -23.26 5.17 13.39
C GLU A 112 -22.88 4.67 11.99
N ALA A 113 -23.48 5.21 10.93
CA ALA A 113 -23.13 4.86 9.57
C ALA A 113 -21.68 5.25 9.23
N MET A 114 -21.18 6.38 9.74
CA MET A 114 -19.78 6.77 9.56
C MET A 114 -18.81 5.80 10.25
N ILE A 115 -19.08 5.47 11.51
CA ILE A 115 -18.26 4.51 12.27
C ILE A 115 -18.23 3.19 11.50
N ASN A 116 -19.38 2.70 11.03
CA ASN A 116 -19.44 1.46 10.26
C ASN A 116 -18.76 1.56 8.88
N LEU A 117 -18.87 2.70 8.18
CA LEU A 117 -18.31 2.89 6.84
C LEU A 117 -16.79 3.08 6.86
N ILE A 118 -16.25 3.74 7.88
CA ILE A 118 -14.85 4.15 7.95
C ILE A 118 -14.08 3.31 8.96
N TRP A 119 -14.52 3.31 10.22
CA TRP A 119 -13.74 2.62 11.26
C TRP A 119 -13.71 1.12 11.06
N LEU A 120 -14.77 0.52 10.50
CA LEU A 120 -14.79 -0.92 10.29
C LEU A 120 -13.75 -1.37 9.24
N PRO A 121 -13.68 -0.77 8.03
CA PRO A 121 -12.62 -1.11 7.08
C PRO A 121 -11.20 -0.74 7.54
N TYR A 122 -11.00 0.43 8.18
CA TYR A 122 -9.68 0.82 8.66
C TYR A 122 -9.22 0.00 9.86
N GLY A 123 -10.14 -0.32 10.78
CA GLY A 123 -9.90 -1.23 11.89
C GLY A 123 -9.60 -2.63 11.40
N ALA A 124 -10.38 -3.15 10.45
CA ALA A 124 -10.11 -4.44 9.82
C ALA A 124 -8.75 -4.46 9.10
N LEU A 125 -8.42 -3.40 8.34
CA LEU A 125 -7.12 -3.27 7.68
C LEU A 125 -5.97 -3.19 8.70
N GLY A 126 -6.13 -2.42 9.77
CA GLY A 126 -5.15 -2.30 10.84
C GLY A 126 -4.92 -3.62 11.57
N VAL A 127 -5.98 -4.33 11.92
CA VAL A 127 -5.92 -5.68 12.49
C VAL A 127 -5.29 -6.66 11.50
N LEU A 128 -5.65 -6.60 10.22
CA LEU A 128 -5.08 -7.45 9.18
C LEU A 128 -3.58 -7.20 9.02
N LEU A 129 -3.13 -5.95 8.91
CA LEU A 129 -1.72 -5.61 8.76
C LEU A 129 -0.91 -5.96 10.01
N SER A 130 -1.42 -5.61 11.19
CA SER A 130 -0.75 -5.90 12.47
C SER A 130 -0.69 -7.39 12.78
N SER A 131 -1.61 -8.19 12.26
CA SER A 131 -1.61 -9.64 12.44
C SER A 131 -0.84 -10.38 11.35
N LEU A 132 -0.87 -9.91 10.10
CA LEU A 132 -0.19 -10.53 8.96
C LEU A 132 1.32 -10.24 8.93
N LEU A 133 1.74 -9.03 9.31
CA LEU A 133 3.15 -8.64 9.25
C LEU A 133 4.04 -9.50 10.18
N PRO A 134 3.68 -9.75 11.46
CA PRO A 134 4.45 -10.65 12.31
C PRO A 134 4.46 -12.09 11.78
N LEU A 135 3.38 -12.57 11.15
CA LEU A 135 3.35 -13.88 10.50
C LEU A 135 4.37 -13.98 9.36
N ILE A 136 4.46 -12.96 8.50
CA ILE A 136 5.43 -12.94 7.39
C ILE A 136 6.87 -12.92 7.93
N ILE A 137 7.17 -12.05 8.89
CA ILE A 137 8.51 -11.97 9.50
C ILE A 137 8.88 -13.30 10.16
N TYR A 138 7.94 -13.86 10.92
CA TYR A 138 8.15 -15.13 11.61
C TYR A 138 8.36 -16.29 10.65
N PHE A 139 7.61 -16.33 9.53
CA PHE A 139 7.79 -17.32 8.48
C PHE A 139 9.23 -17.33 7.96
N PHE A 140 9.77 -16.16 7.59
CA PHE A 140 11.16 -16.07 7.11
C PHE A 140 12.18 -16.45 8.19
N PHE A 141 11.94 -16.04 9.44
CA PHE A 141 12.81 -16.41 10.54
C PHE A 141 12.85 -17.92 10.77
N ILE A 142 11.69 -18.57 10.85
CA ILE A 142 11.59 -20.02 11.03
C ILE A 142 12.19 -20.77 9.85
N GLU A 143 11.96 -20.32 8.62
CA GLU A 143 12.52 -20.98 7.43
C GLU A 143 14.06 -20.93 7.41
N SER A 144 14.66 -19.88 7.99
CA SER A 144 16.12 -19.78 8.13
C SER A 144 16.73 -20.81 9.10
N LEU A 145 15.91 -21.46 9.93
CA LEU A 145 16.37 -22.50 10.84
C LEU A 145 16.65 -23.80 10.08
N GLY A 146 17.88 -24.30 10.17
CA GLY A 146 18.27 -25.56 9.52
C GLY A 146 17.59 -26.81 10.07
N SER A 147 17.09 -26.77 11.31
CA SER A 147 16.47 -27.92 11.98
C SER A 147 14.95 -27.97 11.79
N SER A 148 14.45 -29.05 11.17
CA SER A 148 12.99 -29.29 11.04
C SER A 148 12.29 -29.40 12.39
N PHE A 149 12.97 -29.90 13.42
CA PHE A 149 12.40 -29.95 14.77
C PHE A 149 12.13 -28.54 15.30
N LEU A 150 13.12 -27.64 15.22
CA LEU A 150 12.96 -26.25 15.68
C LEU A 150 11.87 -25.52 14.90
N ARG A 151 11.74 -25.78 13.59
CA ARG A 151 10.67 -25.19 12.79
C ARG A 151 9.28 -25.62 13.24
N LYS A 152 9.09 -26.91 13.53
CA LYS A 152 7.81 -27.43 14.05
C LYS A 152 7.47 -26.83 15.40
N VAL A 153 8.43 -26.84 16.33
CA VAL A 153 8.25 -26.23 17.65
C VAL A 153 7.91 -24.74 17.51
N GLY A 154 8.59 -24.05 16.58
CA GLY A 154 8.31 -22.66 16.24
C GLY A 154 6.88 -22.45 15.74
N TRP A 155 6.41 -23.23 14.77
CA TRP A 155 5.03 -23.09 14.28
C TRP A 155 3.98 -23.39 15.35
N VAL A 156 4.22 -24.39 16.22
CA VAL A 156 3.35 -24.68 17.36
C VAL A 156 3.30 -23.50 18.32
N ALA A 157 4.46 -23.00 18.75
CA ALA A 157 4.53 -21.86 19.67
C ALA A 157 3.84 -20.61 19.10
N PHE A 158 4.04 -20.33 17.81
CA PHE A 158 3.41 -19.21 17.13
C PHE A 158 1.88 -19.34 17.08
N GLY A 159 1.37 -20.53 16.75
CA GLY A 159 -0.05 -20.82 16.79
C GLY A 159 -0.65 -20.59 18.19
N PHE A 160 0.03 -21.03 19.25
CA PHE A 160 -0.43 -20.78 20.63
C PHE A 160 -0.40 -19.31 21.02
N ILE A 161 0.60 -18.54 20.58
CA ILE A 161 0.65 -17.09 20.82
C ILE A 161 -0.55 -16.40 20.15
N TYR A 162 -0.85 -16.72 18.89
CA TYR A 162 -2.00 -16.15 18.18
C TYR A 162 -3.33 -16.59 18.77
N LEU A 163 -3.44 -17.82 19.25
CA LEU A 163 -4.61 -18.29 19.97
C LEU A 163 -4.80 -17.53 21.30
N GLY A 164 -3.71 -17.31 22.04
CA GLY A 164 -3.71 -16.51 23.26
C GLY A 164 -4.08 -15.04 22.99
N LEU A 165 -3.57 -14.46 21.91
CA LEU A 165 -3.97 -13.12 21.45
C LEU A 165 -5.45 -13.06 21.10
N ALA A 166 -5.97 -14.04 20.35
CA ALA A 166 -7.38 -14.14 20.01
C ALA A 166 -8.27 -14.15 21.27
N TYR A 167 -7.88 -14.95 22.27
CA TYR A 167 -8.58 -15.04 23.54
C TYR A 167 -8.51 -13.73 24.33
N SER A 168 -7.31 -13.16 24.50
CA SER A 168 -7.10 -11.93 25.28
C SER A 168 -7.78 -10.70 24.68
N ARG A 169 -7.96 -10.66 23.35
CA ARG A 169 -8.56 -9.56 22.61
C ARG A 169 -10.00 -9.82 22.16
N TRP A 170 -10.59 -10.93 22.59
CA TRP A 170 -11.93 -11.33 22.12
C TRP A 170 -12.99 -10.30 22.50
N SER A 171 -12.94 -9.74 23.70
CA SER A 171 -13.86 -8.68 24.15
C SER A 171 -13.64 -7.35 23.45
N ASP A 172 -12.38 -6.97 23.24
CA ASP A 172 -12.00 -5.68 22.64
C ASP A 172 -12.48 -5.53 21.20
N PHE A 173 -12.56 -6.66 20.48
CA PHE A 173 -12.90 -6.71 19.06
C PHE A 173 -14.33 -7.17 18.76
N ALA A 174 -15.18 -7.30 19.79
CA ALA A 174 -16.57 -7.67 19.64
C ALA A 174 -17.40 -6.53 19.02
N ILE A 175 -17.43 -6.48 17.68
CA ILE A 175 -18.25 -5.55 16.91
C ILE A 175 -19.58 -6.22 16.57
N GLY A 176 -20.70 -5.51 16.77
CA GLY A 176 -22.02 -5.93 16.28
C GLY A 176 -22.68 -7.13 16.99
N GLY A 177 -22.14 -7.56 18.13
CA GLY A 177 -22.74 -8.61 18.98
C GLY A 177 -22.76 -10.02 18.38
N GLN A 178 -22.33 -10.19 17.12
CA GLN A 178 -22.24 -11.49 16.45
C GLN A 178 -20.81 -12.02 16.51
N TRP A 179 -20.66 -13.30 16.89
CA TRP A 179 -19.35 -13.91 17.08
C TRP A 179 -18.48 -13.94 15.80
N TRP A 180 -19.09 -14.01 14.62
CA TRP A 180 -18.36 -14.01 13.33
C TRP A 180 -17.92 -12.61 12.86
N GLN A 181 -18.48 -11.54 13.43
CA GLN A 181 -18.07 -10.16 13.14
C GLN A 181 -16.90 -9.70 14.02
N ASN A 182 -16.48 -10.55 14.97
CA ASN A 182 -15.39 -10.24 15.86
C ASN A 182 -14.06 -10.21 15.11
N LEU A 183 -13.36 -9.07 15.12
CA LEU A 183 -12.05 -8.94 14.44
C LEU A 183 -11.00 -9.89 15.03
N ALA A 184 -11.18 -10.40 16.24
CA ALA A 184 -10.32 -11.43 16.83
C ALA A 184 -10.31 -12.74 16.02
N MET A 185 -11.32 -12.98 15.17
CA MET A 185 -11.35 -14.10 14.21
C MET A 185 -10.15 -14.10 13.26
N MET A 186 -9.54 -12.95 13.01
CA MET A 186 -8.30 -12.86 12.20
C MET A 186 -7.15 -13.62 12.86
N TYR A 187 -7.01 -13.55 14.19
CA TYR A 187 -5.97 -14.29 14.92
C TYR A 187 -6.24 -15.80 14.91
N ILE A 188 -7.51 -16.21 14.98
CA ILE A 188 -7.90 -17.61 14.80
C ILE A 188 -7.56 -18.08 13.39
N GLY A 189 -7.85 -17.27 12.37
CA GLY A 189 -7.47 -17.53 10.98
C GLY A 189 -5.97 -17.76 10.83
N ILE A 190 -5.14 -16.92 11.45
CA ILE A 190 -3.67 -17.07 11.43
C ILE A 190 -3.23 -18.32 12.20
N THR A 191 -3.90 -18.65 13.31
CA THR A 191 -3.66 -19.91 14.03
C THR A 191 -3.91 -21.10 13.11
N ILE A 192 -5.03 -21.12 12.37
CA ILE A 192 -5.34 -22.16 11.39
C ILE A 192 -4.27 -22.20 10.28
N VAL A 193 -3.88 -21.05 9.74
CA VAL A 193 -2.80 -20.96 8.73
C VAL A 193 -1.48 -21.53 9.27
N SER A 194 -1.12 -21.25 10.52
CA SER A 194 0.08 -21.79 11.14
C SER A 194 0.05 -23.32 11.25
N VAL A 195 -1.11 -23.90 11.59
CA VAL A 195 -1.32 -25.35 11.64
C VAL A 195 -1.24 -25.96 10.23
N ILE A 196 -1.83 -25.30 9.23
CA ILE A 196 -1.72 -25.71 7.83
C ILE A 196 -0.25 -25.72 7.39
N ILE A 197 0.48 -24.64 7.63
CA ILE A 197 1.92 -24.55 7.30
C ILE A 197 2.71 -25.67 8.00
N LEU A 198 2.40 -25.97 9.26
CA LEU A 198 3.02 -27.07 10.01
C LEU A 198 2.77 -28.43 9.35
N ILE A 199 1.54 -28.71 8.92
CA ILE A 199 1.19 -29.97 8.22
C ILE A 199 1.92 -30.06 6.87
N PHE A 200 2.05 -28.94 6.16
CA PHE A 200 2.66 -28.89 4.83
C PHE A 200 4.17 -28.56 4.81
N GLU A 201 4.83 -28.46 5.97
CA GLU A 201 6.24 -28.06 6.12
C GLU A 201 7.16 -28.81 5.15
N ARG A 202 7.01 -30.14 5.08
CA ARG A 202 7.83 -30.99 4.19
C ARG A 202 7.68 -30.63 2.72
N LYS A 203 6.47 -30.29 2.27
CA LYS A 203 6.20 -29.93 0.86
C LYS A 203 6.78 -28.56 0.53
N ILE A 204 6.62 -27.60 1.45
CA ILE A 204 7.15 -26.24 1.30
C ILE A 204 8.67 -26.27 1.19
N ASN A 205 9.36 -26.95 2.11
CA ASN A 205 10.83 -27.06 2.09
C ASN A 205 11.33 -27.72 0.81
N ARG A 206 10.66 -28.78 0.34
CA ARG A 206 11.02 -29.44 -0.91
C ARG A 206 10.90 -28.49 -2.10
N MET A 207 9.83 -27.68 -2.15
CA MET A 207 9.64 -26.70 -3.21
C MET A 207 10.72 -25.63 -3.18
N LEU A 208 11.05 -25.10 -1.99
CA LEU A 208 12.07 -24.07 -1.82
C LEU A 208 13.47 -24.58 -2.21
N ILE A 209 13.84 -25.79 -1.80
CA ILE A 209 15.13 -26.41 -2.17
C ILE A 209 15.19 -26.62 -3.69
N VAL A 210 14.13 -27.15 -4.31
CA VAL A 210 14.08 -27.35 -5.76
C VAL A 210 14.19 -26.01 -6.50
N SER A 211 13.53 -24.96 -6.02
CA SER A 211 13.64 -23.62 -6.59
C SER A 211 15.04 -23.02 -6.42
N ALA A 212 15.70 -23.27 -5.30
CA ALA A 212 17.08 -22.83 -5.06
C ALA A 212 18.07 -23.54 -5.99
N ILE A 213 17.92 -24.86 -6.18
CA ILE A 213 18.74 -25.64 -7.12
C ILE A 213 18.53 -25.14 -8.56
N LYS A 214 17.27 -24.97 -8.99
CA LYS A 214 16.97 -24.45 -10.34
C LYS A 214 17.59 -23.07 -10.60
N LYS A 215 17.52 -22.16 -9.63
CA LYS A 215 18.18 -20.84 -9.72
C LYS A 215 19.71 -20.96 -9.78
N GLY A 216 20.28 -21.91 -9.04
CA GLY A 216 21.71 -22.23 -9.10
C GLY A 216 22.13 -22.74 -10.48
N ASP A 217 21.38 -23.69 -11.04
CA ASP A 217 21.61 -24.25 -12.37
C ASP A 217 21.49 -23.18 -13.46
N GLU A 218 20.48 -22.32 -13.40
CA GLU A 218 20.33 -21.18 -14.33
C GLU A 218 21.52 -20.23 -14.25
N THR A 219 21.99 -19.92 -13.04
CA THR A 219 23.16 -19.06 -12.83
C THR A 219 24.43 -19.71 -13.42
N GLN A 220 24.64 -21.01 -13.20
CA GLN A 220 25.77 -21.73 -13.78
C GLN A 220 25.70 -21.79 -15.31
N ARG A 221 24.52 -21.99 -15.88
CA ARG A 221 24.31 -21.96 -17.33
C ARG A 221 24.62 -20.59 -17.92
N ILE A 222 24.23 -19.51 -17.24
CA ILE A 222 24.55 -18.14 -17.66
C ILE A 222 26.06 -17.90 -17.61
N LEU A 223 26.74 -18.32 -16.55
CA LEU A 223 28.20 -18.18 -16.43
C LEU A 223 28.93 -18.98 -17.52
N LEU A 224 28.57 -20.26 -17.71
CA LEU A 224 29.16 -21.11 -18.73
C LEU A 224 28.92 -20.54 -20.15
N ARG A 225 27.73 -19.99 -20.41
CA ARG A 225 27.42 -19.32 -21.67
C ARG A 225 28.30 -18.10 -21.89
N ASN A 226 28.49 -17.26 -20.86
CA ASN A 226 29.32 -16.07 -20.97
C ASN A 226 30.79 -16.43 -21.25
N ASP A 227 31.30 -17.51 -20.66
CA ASP A 227 32.67 -17.96 -20.92
C ASP A 227 32.83 -18.53 -22.33
N LEU A 228 31.87 -19.37 -22.80
CA LEU A 228 31.86 -19.85 -24.18
C LEU A 228 31.74 -18.71 -25.20
N GLN A 229 31.02 -17.64 -24.87
CA GLN A 229 30.94 -16.44 -25.72
C GLN A 229 32.29 -15.71 -25.81
N LYS A 230 33.01 -15.57 -24.69
CA LYS A 230 34.37 -14.98 -24.70
C LYS A 230 35.34 -15.80 -25.55
N ASP A 231 35.28 -17.13 -25.46
CA ASP A 231 36.11 -18.02 -26.29
C ASP A 231 35.76 -17.88 -27.77
N LEU A 232 34.47 -17.79 -28.10
CA LEU A 232 34.01 -17.57 -29.47
C LEU A 232 34.51 -16.22 -30.03
N ASP A 233 34.52 -15.17 -29.21
CA ASP A 233 35.07 -13.86 -29.58
C ASP A 233 36.60 -13.89 -29.72
N ALA A 234 37.31 -14.69 -28.91
CA ALA A 234 38.74 -14.92 -29.07
C ALA A 234 39.05 -15.66 -30.39
N ILE A 235 38.29 -16.71 -30.73
CA ILE A 235 38.44 -17.44 -31.99
C ILE A 235 38.12 -16.54 -33.20
N ASN A 236 37.06 -15.72 -33.12
CA ASN A 236 36.73 -14.79 -34.20
C ASN A 236 37.85 -13.77 -34.44
N ARG A 237 38.48 -13.27 -33.36
CA ARG A 237 39.65 -12.38 -33.47
C ARG A 237 40.86 -13.08 -34.08
N ALA A 238 41.13 -14.34 -33.69
CA ALA A 238 42.23 -15.13 -34.25
C ALA A 238 42.02 -15.44 -35.75
N LEU A 239 40.79 -15.78 -36.15
CA LEU A 239 40.41 -16.01 -37.55
C LEU A 239 40.50 -14.75 -38.42
N ALA A 240 40.41 -13.56 -37.82
CA ALA A 240 40.57 -12.29 -38.53
C ALA A 240 42.04 -11.92 -38.78
N ASN A 241 43.00 -12.66 -38.22
CA ASN A 241 44.43 -12.38 -38.43
C ASN A 241 44.88 -12.85 -39.82
N PRO A 242 45.35 -11.94 -40.70
CA PRO A 242 45.76 -12.29 -42.07
C PRO A 242 47.00 -13.19 -42.14
N GLY A 243 47.77 -13.34 -41.06
CA GLY A 243 48.94 -14.22 -41.00
C GLY A 243 48.66 -15.69 -40.66
N LEU A 244 47.39 -16.08 -40.53
CA LEU A 244 47.03 -17.42 -40.05
C LEU A 244 47.19 -18.48 -41.16
N SER A 245 47.84 -19.61 -40.85
CA SER A 245 47.98 -20.70 -41.81
C SER A 245 46.61 -21.33 -42.14
N SER A 246 46.38 -21.73 -43.40
CA SER A 246 45.12 -22.37 -43.83
C SER A 246 44.75 -23.59 -42.96
N LYS A 247 45.75 -24.35 -42.51
CA LYS A 247 45.56 -25.50 -41.61
C LYS A 247 45.09 -25.09 -40.21
N GLU A 248 45.59 -23.97 -39.69
CA GLU A 248 45.20 -23.42 -38.39
C GLU A 248 43.81 -22.78 -38.46
N ALA A 249 43.51 -22.08 -39.57
CA ALA A 249 42.20 -21.54 -39.85
C ALA A 249 41.12 -22.64 -39.86
N GLY A 250 41.41 -23.79 -40.49
CA GLY A 250 40.52 -24.95 -40.48
C GLY A 250 40.22 -25.46 -39.07
N LYS A 251 41.26 -25.60 -38.22
CA LYS A 251 41.09 -26.02 -36.81
C LYS A 251 40.23 -25.04 -36.01
N LEU A 252 40.48 -23.74 -36.14
CA LEU A 252 39.70 -22.72 -35.44
C LEU A 252 38.25 -22.65 -35.91
N GLN A 253 37.97 -22.92 -37.20
CA GLN A 253 36.60 -23.01 -37.70
C GLN A 253 35.84 -24.21 -37.11
N ASP A 254 36.50 -25.36 -36.98
CA ASP A 254 35.90 -26.54 -36.35
C ASP A 254 35.63 -26.30 -34.87
N GLU A 255 36.56 -25.67 -34.16
CA GLU A 255 36.40 -25.29 -32.75
C GLU A 255 35.27 -24.27 -32.57
N LYS A 256 35.18 -23.26 -33.43
CA LYS A 256 34.05 -22.31 -33.46
C LYS A 256 32.71 -23.03 -33.60
N LYS A 257 32.59 -23.99 -34.54
CA LYS A 257 31.35 -24.78 -34.71
C LYS A 257 31.01 -25.58 -33.46
N ARG A 258 32.02 -26.19 -32.80
CA ARG A 258 31.82 -26.93 -31.53
C ARG A 258 31.31 -26.02 -30.42
N ILE A 259 31.90 -24.82 -30.25
CA ILE A 259 31.45 -23.86 -29.23
C ILE A 259 30.04 -23.34 -29.53
N GLN A 260 29.72 -23.05 -30.79
CA GLN A 260 28.36 -22.65 -31.18
C GLN A 260 27.32 -23.73 -30.87
N GLN A 261 27.64 -25.00 -31.13
CA GLN A 261 26.79 -26.13 -30.77
C GLN A 261 26.67 -26.30 -29.24
N ALA A 262 27.73 -26.01 -28.47
CA ALA A 262 27.67 -26.03 -27.01
C ALA A 262 26.76 -24.92 -26.47
N ILE A 263 26.87 -23.70 -26.99
CA ILE A 263 25.99 -22.57 -26.63
C ILE A 263 24.53 -22.89 -26.98
N SER A 264 24.26 -23.49 -28.14
CA SER A 264 22.88 -23.83 -28.53
C SER A 264 22.24 -24.90 -27.63
N ARG A 265 23.04 -25.78 -27.02
CA ARG A 265 22.55 -26.78 -26.06
C ARG A 265 22.25 -26.21 -24.67
N LEU A 266 22.70 -24.99 -24.37
CA LEU A 266 22.43 -24.30 -23.12
C LEU A 266 21.15 -23.46 -23.14
N ASN A 267 20.54 -23.29 -24.33
CA ASN A 267 19.21 -22.71 -24.53
C ASN A 267 18.13 -23.80 -24.45
#